data_AF-A0ABD3MNN4-F1
#
_entry.id   AF-A0ABD3MNN4-F1
#
_cell.length_a   1.000
_cell.length_b   1.000
_cell.length_c   1.000
_cell.angle_alpha   90.00
_cell.angle_beta   90.00
_cell.angle_gamma   90.00
#
_symmetry.space_group_name_H-M   'P 1'
#
loop_
_entity.id
_entity.type
_entity.pdbx_description
1 polymer ?
#
loop_
_entity_poly.entity_id
_entity_poly.type
_entity_poly.pdbx_seq_one_letter_code
_entity_poly.pdbx_strand_id
1 'polypeptide(L)'
;MHPFLALLFALLIPGYNGFTSYPSKQLVTTRLSPSKPSSPPSSLTKVNTLPEAFTHNYEDARGFFYIWFFGGSGGVGVALRQFPAQYAKFQQLLSMKNDEPTLGGDTIGISPLTLYPRDLSKADLDKVLNNKLSVEQMVQKGPKVNYLSQRGYLCYPSFVDANKGCNPLTVRAVFDAMSTGDNVSPDVAQTKLDEFKNDTSPDRAAFKNSLLQTKLSGFASIAFLLFLLGPIVGATCLDAASAGWFPEWPGNDNLPSSLLVGPGFWTIPQYWI
;
A
#
# COMPACT_ATOMS: atom_id res chain seq x y z
N MET A 1 22.69 3.23 -3.64
CA MET A 1 21.89 3.76 -4.78
C MET A 1 21.24 2.67 -5.65
N HIS A 2 21.14 1.40 -5.24
CA HIS A 2 20.67 0.32 -6.12
C HIS A 2 19.36 -0.44 -5.75
N PRO A 3 18.63 -0.19 -4.64
CA PRO A 3 17.32 -0.82 -4.41
C PRO A 3 16.14 -0.05 -5.04
N PHE A 4 16.31 1.25 -5.33
CA PHE A 4 15.30 2.06 -6.03
C PHE A 4 15.14 1.67 -7.50
N LEU A 5 16.22 1.19 -8.13
CA LEU A 5 16.19 0.79 -9.54
C LEU A 5 15.37 -0.48 -9.76
N ALA A 6 15.39 -1.43 -8.82
CA ALA A 6 14.62 -2.67 -8.93
C ALA A 6 13.10 -2.42 -8.82
N LEU A 7 12.68 -1.47 -7.98
CA LEU A 7 11.27 -1.07 -7.86
C LEU A 7 10.80 -0.25 -9.08
N LEU A 8 11.70 0.56 -9.67
CA LEU A 8 11.45 1.27 -10.92
C LEU A 8 11.42 0.34 -12.13
N PHE A 9 12.25 -0.72 -12.16
CA PHE A 9 12.22 -1.73 -13.21
C PHE A 9 10.93 -2.57 -13.16
N ALA A 10 10.36 -2.81 -11.97
CA ALA A 10 9.05 -3.45 -11.87
C ALA A 10 7.89 -2.55 -12.36
N LEU A 11 8.07 -1.23 -12.35
CA LEU A 11 7.15 -0.25 -12.95
C LEU A 11 7.39 -0.03 -14.45
N LEU A 12 8.50 -0.53 -15.00
CA LEU A 12 8.96 -0.34 -16.39
C LEU A 12 9.02 -1.64 -17.18
N ILE A 13 8.24 -2.67 -16.83
CA ILE A 13 7.93 -3.76 -17.76
C ILE A 13 6.58 -3.46 -18.41
N PRO A 14 6.52 -2.64 -19.48
CA PRO A 14 5.42 -2.76 -20.42
C PRO A 14 5.60 -4.10 -21.15
N GLY A 15 4.65 -5.01 -20.98
CA GLY A 15 4.57 -6.23 -21.79
C GLY A 15 5.01 -7.51 -21.10
N TYR A 16 4.26 -7.96 -20.09
CA TYR A 16 4.01 -9.39 -19.99
C TYR A 16 2.70 -9.68 -20.73
N ASN A 17 2.81 -10.17 -21.97
CA ASN A 17 1.70 -10.46 -22.89
C ASN A 17 0.85 -11.68 -22.49
N GLY A 18 0.74 -11.99 -21.19
CA GLY A 18 -0.04 -13.13 -20.71
C GLY A 18 -1.56 -12.90 -20.73
N PHE A 19 -2.00 -11.66 -20.89
CA PHE A 19 -3.41 -11.27 -20.90
C PHE A 19 -3.71 -10.14 -21.91
N THR A 20 -3.07 -10.18 -23.08
CA THR A 20 -3.54 -9.33 -24.18
C THR A 20 -4.85 -9.91 -24.69
N SER A 21 -5.98 -9.29 -24.37
CA SER A 21 -7.14 -9.39 -25.25
C SER A 21 -6.70 -8.89 -26.62
N TYR A 22 -6.87 -9.74 -27.64
CA TYR A 22 -6.52 -9.37 -29.00
C TYR A 22 -7.31 -8.10 -29.38
N PRO A 23 -6.68 -7.10 -30.04
CA PRO A 23 -7.43 -5.99 -30.60
C PRO A 23 -8.37 -6.58 -31.65
N SER A 24 -9.68 -6.55 -31.36
CA SER A 24 -10.70 -6.99 -32.30
C SER A 24 -10.60 -6.09 -33.53
N LYS A 25 -10.13 -6.66 -34.64
CA LYS A 25 -10.10 -5.99 -35.94
C LYS A 25 -11.55 -5.66 -36.28
N GLN A 26 -11.94 -4.38 -36.14
CA GLN A 26 -13.21 -3.90 -36.65
C GLN A 26 -13.27 -4.19 -38.16
N LEU A 27 -14.08 -5.18 -38.50
CA LEU A 27 -14.46 -5.50 -39.87
C LEU A 27 -15.34 -4.35 -40.37
N VAL A 28 -14.75 -3.43 -41.12
CA VAL A 28 -15.44 -2.44 -41.93
C VAL A 28 -16.31 -3.19 -42.93
N THR A 29 -17.60 -3.34 -42.61
CA THR A 29 -18.59 -3.84 -43.57
C THR A 29 -19.35 -2.64 -44.11
N THR A 30 -18.84 -2.11 -45.22
CA THR A 30 -19.58 -1.23 -46.14
C THR A 30 -20.85 -1.94 -46.62
N ARG A 31 -22.03 -1.38 -46.33
CA ARG A 31 -23.25 -1.66 -47.09
C ARG A 31 -23.82 -0.36 -47.68
N LEU A 32 -24.06 -0.44 -48.99
CA LEU A 32 -24.50 0.59 -49.92
C LEU A 32 -25.89 1.16 -49.57
N SER A 33 -26.08 2.46 -49.87
CA SER A 33 -27.38 3.16 -49.91
C SER A 33 -28.33 2.63 -50.99
N PRO A 34 -29.64 2.97 -50.92
CA PRO A 34 -30.12 4.06 -51.79
C PRO A 34 -31.16 5.04 -51.18
N SER A 35 -31.10 6.29 -51.71
CA SER A 35 -32.14 7.35 -51.87
C SER A 35 -32.74 8.16 -50.67
N LYS A 36 -32.35 9.46 -50.64
CA LYS A 36 -32.87 10.78 -50.11
C LYS A 36 -34.36 10.98 -49.69
N PRO A 37 -34.78 12.13 -49.07
CA PRO A 37 -34.02 13.24 -48.45
C PRO A 37 -34.53 13.79 -47.07
N SER A 38 -33.64 14.55 -46.41
CA SER A 38 -33.82 15.63 -45.40
C SER A 38 -34.35 15.31 -43.99
N SER A 39 -33.40 15.21 -43.05
CA SER A 39 -33.55 15.51 -41.62
C SER A 39 -32.17 15.90 -41.03
N PRO A 40 -32.11 16.71 -39.93
CA PRO A 40 -31.00 17.62 -39.57
C PRO A 40 -29.71 16.87 -39.19
N PRO A 41 -28.53 17.53 -39.07
CA PRO A 41 -27.26 16.83 -38.89
C PRO A 41 -27.35 15.98 -37.63
N SER A 42 -27.48 14.67 -37.82
CA SER A 42 -27.29 13.70 -36.76
C SER A 42 -25.81 13.80 -36.42
N SER A 43 -25.48 14.59 -35.40
CA SER A 43 -24.27 14.35 -34.66
C SER A 43 -24.39 12.92 -34.19
N LEU A 44 -23.64 12.01 -34.80
CA LEU A 44 -23.41 10.68 -34.28
C LEU A 44 -22.75 10.89 -32.91
N THR A 45 -23.58 11.06 -31.89
CA THR A 45 -23.20 10.86 -30.50
C THR A 45 -22.86 9.40 -30.45
N LYS A 46 -21.57 9.09 -30.63
CA LYS A 46 -21.03 7.76 -30.48
C LYS A 46 -21.26 7.43 -29.00
N VAL A 47 -22.37 6.77 -28.72
CA VAL A 47 -22.73 6.36 -27.36
C VAL A 47 -21.57 5.47 -26.92
N ASN A 48 -20.83 5.92 -25.91
CA ASN A 48 -19.75 5.12 -25.42
C ASN A 48 -20.37 3.90 -24.73
N THR A 49 -20.17 2.74 -25.36
CA THR A 49 -20.67 1.47 -24.87
C THR A 49 -19.63 0.86 -23.94
N LEU A 50 -20.11 0.28 -22.83
CA LEU A 50 -19.30 -0.58 -21.98
C LEU A 50 -18.51 -1.59 -22.85
N PRO A 51 -17.29 -1.97 -22.48
CA PRO A 51 -16.52 -2.94 -23.24
C PRO A 51 -17.34 -4.22 -23.46
N GLU A 52 -17.28 -4.79 -24.67
CA GLU A 52 -18.15 -5.90 -25.09
C GLU A 52 -18.11 -7.08 -24.10
N ALA A 53 -16.93 -7.33 -23.51
CA ALA A 53 -16.69 -8.33 -22.47
C ALA A 53 -17.56 -8.20 -21.20
N PHE A 54 -18.12 -7.02 -20.93
CA PHE A 54 -18.98 -6.74 -19.77
C PHE A 54 -20.43 -6.41 -20.16
N THR A 55 -20.78 -6.57 -21.44
CA THR A 55 -22.14 -6.32 -21.98
C THR A 55 -22.96 -7.59 -22.17
N HIS A 56 -22.38 -8.77 -21.88
CA HIS A 56 -23.03 -10.06 -22.09
C HIS A 56 -24.26 -10.27 -21.19
N ASN A 57 -24.28 -9.69 -19.99
CA ASN A 57 -25.46 -9.64 -19.12
C ASN A 57 -25.39 -8.41 -18.19
N TYR A 58 -26.51 -8.08 -17.54
CA TYR A 58 -26.62 -6.92 -16.65
C TYR A 58 -25.85 -7.10 -15.32
N GLU A 59 -25.55 -8.32 -14.89
CA GLU A 59 -24.81 -8.58 -13.65
C GLU A 59 -23.31 -8.34 -13.83
N ASP A 60 -22.75 -8.64 -15.00
CA ASP A 60 -21.35 -8.38 -15.35
C ASP A 60 -21.09 -6.87 -15.44
N ALA A 61 -22.03 -6.12 -16.01
CA ALA A 61 -21.98 -4.66 -16.05
C ALA A 61 -22.04 -4.04 -14.63
N ARG A 62 -22.88 -4.59 -13.73
CA ARG A 62 -22.95 -4.17 -12.33
C ARG A 62 -21.66 -4.52 -11.58
N GLY A 63 -21.13 -5.72 -11.76
CA GLY A 63 -19.86 -6.14 -11.17
C GLY A 63 -18.69 -5.25 -11.59
N PHE A 64 -18.61 -4.95 -12.88
CA PHE A 64 -17.64 -4.01 -13.44
C PHE A 64 -17.79 -2.61 -12.79
N PHE A 65 -19.04 -2.14 -12.61
CA PHE A 65 -19.30 -0.85 -11.96
C PHE A 65 -18.86 -0.85 -10.50
N TYR A 66 -19.16 -1.90 -9.74
CA TYR A 66 -18.76 -1.99 -8.35
C TYR A 66 -17.24 -2.02 -8.18
N ILE A 67 -16.52 -2.74 -9.06
CA ILE A 67 -15.05 -2.78 -9.06
C ILE A 67 -14.46 -1.41 -9.42
N TRP A 68 -15.00 -0.73 -10.42
CA TRP A 68 -14.56 0.62 -10.79
C TRP A 68 -14.87 1.64 -9.69
N PHE A 69 -16.13 1.75 -9.28
CA PHE A 69 -16.60 2.77 -8.37
C PHE A 69 -16.03 2.56 -6.97
N PHE A 70 -16.25 1.38 -6.37
CA PHE A 70 -15.82 1.12 -4.99
C PHE A 70 -14.36 0.65 -4.91
N GLY A 71 -13.93 -0.20 -5.85
CA GLY A 71 -12.53 -0.64 -5.90
C GLY A 71 -11.58 0.48 -6.31
N GLY A 72 -11.95 1.29 -7.30
CA GLY A 72 -11.17 2.45 -7.75
C GLY A 72 -11.13 3.58 -6.71
N SER A 73 -12.29 4.02 -6.21
CA SER A 73 -12.34 5.08 -5.18
C SER A 73 -11.63 4.69 -3.89
N GLY A 74 -11.86 3.47 -3.41
CA GLY A 74 -11.24 2.94 -2.20
C GLY A 74 -9.74 2.71 -2.37
N GLY A 75 -9.33 2.10 -3.49
CA GLY A 75 -7.92 1.81 -3.78
C GLY A 75 -7.08 3.07 -3.92
N VAL A 76 -7.56 4.08 -4.66
CA VAL A 76 -6.87 5.37 -4.81
C VAL A 76 -6.80 6.11 -3.48
N GLY A 77 -7.89 6.15 -2.71
CA GLY A 77 -7.91 6.80 -1.40
C GLY A 77 -6.91 6.17 -0.41
N VAL A 78 -6.84 4.84 -0.38
CA VAL A 78 -5.86 4.12 0.44
C VAL A 78 -4.44 4.37 -0.06
N ALA A 79 -4.18 4.32 -1.37
CA ALA A 79 -2.87 4.56 -1.95
C ALA A 79 -2.33 5.97 -1.63
N LEU A 80 -3.16 7.01 -1.83
CA LEU A 80 -2.79 8.40 -1.60
C LEU A 80 -2.47 8.69 -0.13
N ARG A 81 -3.08 7.97 0.81
CA ARG A 81 -2.78 8.10 2.24
C ARG A 81 -1.62 7.22 2.70
N GLN A 82 -1.61 5.96 2.25
CA GLN A 82 -0.71 4.94 2.76
C GLN A 82 0.70 5.05 2.17
N PHE A 83 0.87 5.37 0.89
CA PHE A 83 2.21 5.47 0.29
C PHE A 83 3.05 6.60 0.90
N PRO A 84 2.56 7.85 1.02
CA PRO A 84 3.33 8.90 1.67
C PRO A 84 3.65 8.57 3.13
N ALA A 85 2.70 7.99 3.87
CA ALA A 85 2.90 7.60 5.26
C ALA A 85 3.98 6.51 5.40
N GLN A 86 3.96 5.48 4.55
CA GLN A 86 4.98 4.43 4.55
C GLN A 86 6.34 4.96 4.11
N TYR A 87 6.37 5.85 3.10
CA TYR A 87 7.61 6.52 2.67
C TYR A 87 8.22 7.37 3.79
N ALA A 88 7.41 8.15 4.50
CA ALA A 88 7.86 8.95 5.63
C ALA A 88 8.45 8.07 6.75
N LYS A 89 7.80 6.94 7.07
CA LYS A 89 8.32 5.96 8.04
C LYS A 89 9.64 5.34 7.59
N PHE A 90 9.77 5.03 6.31
CA PHE A 90 11.02 4.51 5.76
C PHE A 90 12.15 5.53 5.85
N GLN A 91 11.88 6.79 5.49
CA GLN A 91 12.85 7.88 5.64
C GLN A 91 13.25 8.10 7.10
N GLN A 92 12.29 8.03 8.03
CA GLN A 92 12.55 8.12 9.46
C GLN A 92 13.43 6.95 9.95
N LEU A 93 13.20 5.72 9.46
CA LEU A 93 14.06 4.58 9.78
C LEU A 93 15.49 4.81 9.27
N LEU A 94 15.64 5.35 8.06
CA LEU A 94 16.97 5.64 7.49
C LEU A 94 17.68 6.77 8.24
N SER A 95 16.96 7.78 8.73
CA SER A 95 17.56 8.87 9.50
C SER A 95 18.14 8.38 10.83
N MET A 96 17.55 7.34 11.43
CA MET A 96 18.05 6.70 12.66
C MET A 96 19.40 6.00 12.52
N LYS A 97 19.98 5.92 11.31
CA LYS A 97 21.27 5.25 11.07
C LYS A 97 22.36 5.76 12.00
N ASN A 98 22.43 7.07 12.19
CA ASN A 98 23.48 7.75 12.95
C ASN A 98 22.96 8.29 14.30
N ASP A 99 21.71 7.97 14.67
CA ASP A 99 21.12 8.42 15.92
C ASP A 99 21.63 7.57 17.09
N GLU A 100 22.25 8.27 18.04
CA GLU A 100 22.94 7.80 19.23
C GLU A 100 24.05 6.74 18.97
N PRO A 101 25.22 6.87 19.62
CA PRO A 101 26.27 5.86 19.50
C PRO A 101 25.75 4.50 19.98
N THR A 102 26.03 3.45 19.21
CA THR A 102 25.78 2.07 19.64
C THR A 102 26.66 1.75 20.84
N LEU A 103 26.17 0.90 21.74
CA LEU A 103 27.00 0.31 22.80
C LEU A 103 28.13 -0.58 22.24
N GLY A 104 28.13 -0.88 20.93
CA GLY A 104 29.18 -1.63 20.26
C GLY A 104 29.11 -3.14 20.55
N GLY A 105 30.19 -3.85 20.23
CA GLY A 105 30.29 -5.30 20.43
C GLY A 105 29.68 -6.12 19.29
N ASP A 106 29.34 -7.38 19.61
CA ASP A 106 28.80 -8.33 18.65
C ASP A 106 27.49 -7.85 18.03
N THR A 107 27.33 -8.09 16.73
CA THR A 107 26.10 -7.74 16.01
C THR A 107 25.14 -8.92 15.94
N ILE A 108 23.86 -8.63 15.71
CA ILE A 108 22.79 -9.63 15.63
C ILE A 108 22.78 -10.34 14.26
N GLY A 109 23.26 -9.67 13.21
CA GLY A 109 23.21 -10.18 11.85
C GLY A 109 21.79 -10.18 11.31
N ILE A 110 21.07 -9.06 11.42
CA ILE A 110 19.73 -8.94 10.84
C ILE A 110 19.77 -9.07 9.31
N SER A 111 18.76 -9.71 8.74
CA SER A 111 18.69 -9.91 7.29
C SER A 111 18.61 -8.56 6.55
N PRO A 112 19.35 -8.37 5.43
CA PRO A 112 19.22 -7.19 4.58
C PRO A 112 17.79 -6.94 4.09
N LEU A 113 16.96 -7.99 4.02
CA LEU A 113 15.55 -7.90 3.62
C LEU A 113 14.67 -7.12 4.62
N THR A 114 15.17 -6.86 5.82
CA THR A 114 14.48 -6.01 6.81
C THR A 114 14.57 -4.51 6.49
N LEU A 115 15.45 -4.14 5.55
CA LEU A 115 15.74 -2.77 5.11
C LEU A 115 16.21 -1.81 6.21
N TYR A 116 16.74 -2.34 7.32
CA TYR A 116 17.38 -1.52 8.34
C TYR A 116 18.70 -0.90 7.80
N PRO A 117 19.01 0.36 8.15
CA PRO A 117 20.15 1.09 7.60
C PRO A 117 21.53 0.60 8.09
N ARG A 118 21.55 -0.17 9.18
CA ARG A 118 22.72 -0.85 9.75
C ARG A 118 22.26 -2.02 10.62
N ASP A 119 23.18 -2.93 10.91
CA ASP A 119 22.96 -4.00 11.87
C ASP A 119 22.87 -3.45 13.31
N LEU A 120 22.30 -4.26 14.19
CA LEU A 120 22.07 -3.93 15.60
C LEU A 120 23.12 -4.60 16.48
N SER A 121 23.55 -3.91 17.53
CA SER A 121 24.38 -4.50 18.58
C SER A 121 23.55 -5.37 19.50
N LYS A 122 24.10 -6.52 19.92
CA LYS A 122 23.50 -7.39 20.94
C LYS A 122 23.34 -6.65 22.27
N ALA A 123 24.30 -5.81 22.66
CA ALA A 123 24.23 -5.05 23.90
C ALA A 123 23.09 -4.01 23.88
N ASP A 124 22.87 -3.36 22.74
CA ASP A 124 21.74 -2.43 22.57
C ASP A 124 20.41 -3.19 22.67
N LEU A 125 20.31 -4.38 22.07
CA LEU A 125 19.10 -5.21 22.14
C LEU A 125 18.84 -5.67 23.57
N ASP A 126 19.86 -6.18 24.25
CA ASP A 126 19.73 -6.65 25.63
C ASP A 126 19.31 -5.53 26.57
N LYS A 127 19.78 -4.29 26.33
CA LYS A 127 19.33 -3.13 27.09
C LYS A 127 17.83 -2.86 26.93
N VAL A 128 17.29 -3.00 25.72
CA VAL A 128 15.86 -2.82 25.43
C VAL A 128 15.03 -3.99 26.01
N LEU A 129 15.48 -5.23 25.85
CA LEU A 129 14.78 -6.42 26.36
C LEU A 129 14.78 -6.53 27.90
N ASN A 130 15.80 -5.95 28.55
CA ASN A 130 15.88 -5.89 30.01
C ASN A 130 15.26 -4.61 30.60
N ASN A 131 14.30 -4.00 29.91
CA ASN A 131 13.53 -2.90 30.47
C ASN A 131 12.84 -3.33 31.79
N LYS A 132 12.87 -2.44 32.78
CA LYS A 132 12.28 -2.69 34.11
C LYS A 132 10.76 -2.52 34.13
N LEU A 133 10.19 -1.84 33.14
CA LEU A 133 8.75 -1.63 33.03
C LEU A 133 8.10 -2.85 32.36
N SER A 134 6.97 -3.32 32.90
CA SER A 134 6.13 -4.31 32.21
C SER A 134 5.36 -3.65 31.07
N VAL A 135 4.89 -4.42 30.09
CA VAL A 135 4.11 -3.88 28.97
C VAL A 135 2.87 -3.13 29.45
N GLU A 136 2.19 -3.61 30.49
CA GLU A 136 1.02 -2.93 31.08
C GLU A 136 1.40 -1.57 31.65
N GLN A 137 2.57 -1.47 32.29
CA GLN A 137 3.08 -0.19 32.80
C GLN A 137 3.45 0.76 31.66
N MET A 138 4.02 0.25 30.56
CA MET A 138 4.31 1.05 29.36
C MET A 138 3.02 1.57 28.73
N VAL A 139 1.97 0.75 28.67
CA VAL A 139 0.64 1.15 28.18
C VAL A 139 0.02 2.21 29.08
N GLN A 140 0.05 2.02 30.41
CA GLN A 140 -0.60 2.93 31.36
C GLN A 140 0.09 4.30 31.44
N LYS A 141 1.44 4.32 31.50
CA LYS A 141 2.22 5.55 31.68
C LYS A 141 2.53 6.27 30.37
N GLY A 142 2.60 5.53 29.27
CA GLY A 142 3.00 6.08 27.98
C GLY A 142 1.94 6.99 27.34
N PRO A 143 2.36 7.86 26.41
CA PRO A 143 1.49 8.81 25.73
C PRO A 143 0.30 8.16 24.99
N LYS A 144 -0.87 8.81 25.08
CA LYS A 144 -2.14 8.36 24.47
C LYS A 144 -2.41 9.03 23.13
N VAL A 145 -1.51 8.81 22.16
CA VAL A 145 -1.47 9.52 20.88
C VAL A 145 -2.61 9.21 19.91
N ASN A 146 -3.30 8.08 20.07
CA ASN A 146 -4.34 7.65 19.14
C ASN A 146 -5.45 6.83 19.83
N TYR A 147 -6.54 6.54 19.10
CA TYR A 147 -7.65 5.75 19.62
C TYR A 147 -7.23 4.40 20.20
N LEU A 148 -6.30 3.68 19.56
CA LEU A 148 -5.84 2.37 20.03
C LEU A 148 -5.06 2.48 21.36
N SER A 149 -4.23 3.51 21.51
CA SER A 149 -3.52 3.78 22.76
C SER A 149 -4.46 4.05 23.93
N GLN A 150 -5.59 4.73 23.66
CA GLN A 150 -6.65 4.99 24.65
C GLN A 150 -7.41 3.71 25.01
N ARG A 151 -7.54 2.77 24.06
CA ARG A 151 -8.13 1.44 24.26
C ARG A 151 -7.18 0.43 24.90
N GLY A 152 -5.98 0.85 25.30
CA GLY A 152 -5.05 -0.01 26.01
C GLY A 152 -4.06 -0.78 25.13
N TYR A 153 -3.93 -0.43 23.85
CA TYR A 153 -2.85 -0.98 23.02
C TYR A 153 -1.50 -0.35 23.38
N LEU A 154 -0.44 -1.14 23.25
CA LEU A 154 0.93 -0.60 23.30
C LEU A 154 1.23 0.04 21.94
N CYS A 155 1.53 1.33 21.97
CA CYS A 155 1.88 2.10 20.78
C CYS A 155 3.38 2.42 20.77
N TYR A 156 3.94 2.61 19.57
CA TYR A 156 5.36 2.89 19.43
C TYR A 156 5.85 4.08 20.28
N PRO A 157 5.14 5.23 20.36
CA PRO A 157 5.56 6.33 21.24
C PRO A 157 5.61 5.96 22.72
N SER A 158 4.71 5.09 23.19
CA SER A 158 4.73 4.57 24.57
C SER A 158 5.92 3.65 24.81
N PHE A 159 6.27 2.84 23.81
CA PHE A 159 7.45 1.99 23.87
C PHE A 159 8.75 2.81 23.85
N VAL A 160 8.82 3.88 23.05
CA VAL A 160 9.94 4.82 23.05
C VAL A 160 10.08 5.54 24.39
N ASP A 161 8.97 6.01 24.96
CA ASP A 161 8.97 6.68 26.27
C ASP A 161 9.48 5.76 27.40
N ALA A 162 9.11 4.48 27.34
CA ALA A 162 9.59 3.46 28.26
C ALA A 162 11.07 3.11 28.10
N ASN A 163 11.65 3.29 26.90
CA ASN A 163 13.02 2.93 26.56
C ASN A 163 13.93 4.16 26.36
N LYS A 164 13.66 5.27 27.07
CA LYS A 164 14.50 6.48 27.01
C LYS A 164 15.98 6.16 27.30
N GLY A 165 16.87 6.68 26.45
CA GLY A 165 18.31 6.45 26.54
C GLY A 165 18.77 5.09 26.00
N CYS A 166 17.90 4.34 25.31
CA CYS A 166 18.28 3.20 24.48
C CYS A 166 18.42 3.66 23.03
N ASN A 167 19.27 2.97 22.27
CA ASN A 167 19.48 3.30 20.86
C ASN A 167 18.14 3.27 20.09
N PRO A 168 17.74 4.37 19.42
CA PRO A 168 16.41 4.51 18.84
C PRO A 168 16.17 3.52 17.70
N LEU A 169 17.22 3.15 16.95
CA LEU A 169 17.12 2.15 15.90
C LEU A 169 16.79 0.77 16.48
N THR A 170 17.40 0.41 17.61
CA THR A 170 17.13 -0.85 18.31
C THR A 170 15.73 -0.86 18.92
N VAL A 171 15.30 0.25 19.53
CA VAL A 171 13.93 0.39 20.06
C VAL A 171 12.90 0.23 18.93
N ARG A 172 13.15 0.82 17.75
CA ARG A 172 12.31 0.63 16.57
C ARG A 172 12.28 -0.83 16.11
N ALA A 173 13.44 -1.49 16.08
CA ALA A 173 13.55 -2.88 15.64
C ALA A 173 12.79 -3.86 16.56
N VAL A 174 12.92 -3.68 17.87
CA VAL A 174 12.17 -4.49 18.84
C VAL A 174 10.67 -4.30 18.67
N PHE A 175 10.22 -3.05 18.47
CA PHE A 175 8.80 -2.79 18.22
C PHE A 175 8.31 -3.40 16.89
N ASP A 176 9.06 -3.21 15.81
CA ASP A 176 8.74 -3.77 14.49
C ASP A 176 8.77 -5.31 14.48
N ALA A 177 9.49 -5.96 15.40
CA ALA A 177 9.46 -7.41 15.53
C ALA A 177 8.18 -7.94 16.20
N MET A 178 7.43 -7.07 16.88
CA MET A 178 6.16 -7.40 17.55
C MET A 178 4.92 -6.99 16.72
N SER A 179 5.07 -6.06 15.77
CA SER A 179 3.94 -5.51 15.01
C SER A 179 4.31 -5.04 13.62
N THR A 180 3.39 -5.23 12.66
CA THR A 180 3.47 -4.68 11.30
C THR A 180 3.16 -3.17 11.26
N GLY A 181 2.64 -2.60 12.35
CA GLY A 181 2.25 -1.20 12.46
C GLY A 181 2.86 -0.50 13.68
N ASP A 182 2.27 0.61 14.12
CA ASP A 182 2.72 1.34 15.32
C ASP A 182 1.88 1.01 16.57
N ASN A 183 1.13 -0.09 16.55
CA ASN A 183 0.27 -0.53 17.65
C ASN A 183 0.32 -2.05 17.77
N VAL A 184 0.29 -2.57 19.00
CA VAL A 184 0.28 -4.00 19.30
C VAL A 184 -0.56 -4.25 20.55
N SER A 185 -1.25 -5.38 20.61
CA SER A 185 -1.98 -5.75 21.84
C SER A 185 -0.99 -6.06 22.96
N PRO A 186 -1.29 -5.68 24.21
CA PRO A 186 -0.37 -5.89 25.34
C PRO A 186 0.07 -7.33 25.51
N ASP A 187 -0.86 -8.28 25.41
CA ASP A 187 -0.58 -9.71 25.59
C ASP A 187 0.40 -10.25 24.55
N VAL A 188 0.23 -9.83 23.28
CA VAL A 188 1.13 -10.22 22.18
C VAL A 188 2.51 -9.60 22.37
N ALA A 189 2.57 -8.33 22.77
CA ALA A 189 3.83 -7.66 23.04
C ALA A 189 4.59 -8.32 24.20
N GLN A 190 3.90 -8.62 25.31
CA GLN A 190 4.50 -9.28 26.47
C GLN A 190 5.02 -10.67 26.08
N THR A 191 4.20 -11.47 25.40
CA THR A 191 4.58 -12.80 24.91
C THR A 191 5.84 -12.74 24.03
N LYS A 192 5.90 -11.77 23.10
CA LYS A 192 7.04 -11.61 22.20
C LYS A 192 8.30 -11.11 22.90
N LEU A 193 8.18 -10.16 23.82
CA LEU A 193 9.32 -9.69 24.62
C LEU A 193 9.89 -10.81 25.48
N ASP A 194 9.03 -11.62 26.09
CA ASP A 194 9.45 -12.79 26.86
C ASP A 194 10.10 -13.85 25.97
N GLU A 195 9.55 -14.09 24.77
CA GLU A 195 10.16 -14.98 23.76
C GLU A 195 11.57 -14.50 23.38
N PHE A 196 11.74 -13.20 23.12
CA PHE A 196 13.04 -12.63 22.75
C PHE A 196 14.04 -12.64 23.91
N LYS A 197 13.56 -12.40 25.13
CA LYS A 197 14.39 -12.39 26.34
C LYS A 197 14.87 -13.79 26.74
N ASN A 198 14.01 -14.79 26.57
CA ASN A 198 14.31 -16.18 26.92
C ASN A 198 15.02 -16.94 25.80
N ASP A 199 15.28 -16.30 24.66
CA ASP A 199 16.03 -16.89 23.55
C ASP A 199 17.51 -17.10 23.93
N THR A 200 17.89 -18.36 24.12
CA THR A 200 19.26 -18.80 24.44
C THR A 200 20.14 -18.99 23.21
N SER A 201 19.60 -18.80 21.99
CA SER A 201 20.38 -18.93 20.78
C SER A 201 21.47 -17.84 20.69
N PRO A 202 22.69 -18.19 20.23
CA PRO A 202 23.81 -17.24 20.16
C PRO A 202 23.52 -16.05 19.22
N ASP A 203 22.58 -16.23 18.29
CA ASP A 203 22.24 -15.27 17.25
C ASP A 203 20.92 -14.55 17.48
N ARG A 204 20.22 -14.76 18.61
CA ARG A 204 18.89 -14.18 18.87
C ARG A 204 17.88 -14.50 17.77
N ALA A 205 17.82 -15.78 17.38
CA ALA A 205 17.02 -16.28 16.27
C ALA A 205 15.53 -15.93 16.36
N ALA A 206 14.93 -15.95 17.55
CA ALA A 206 13.53 -15.62 17.75
C ALA A 206 13.23 -14.18 17.32
N PHE A 207 14.06 -13.23 17.77
CA PHE A 207 13.96 -11.83 17.39
C PHE A 207 14.18 -11.63 15.88
N LYS A 208 15.24 -12.22 15.31
CA LYS A 208 15.57 -12.08 13.87
C LYS A 208 14.45 -12.59 12.98
N ASN A 209 13.92 -13.77 13.30
CA ASN A 209 12.86 -14.40 12.52
C ASN A 209 11.57 -13.60 12.63
N SER A 210 11.21 -13.13 13.83
CA SER A 210 10.01 -12.30 14.03
C SER A 210 10.13 -10.97 13.29
N LEU A 211 11.29 -10.30 13.35
CA LEU A 211 11.55 -9.06 12.62
C LEU A 211 11.44 -9.27 11.10
N LEU A 212 12.10 -10.30 10.58
CA LEU A 212 12.06 -10.62 9.16
C LEU A 212 10.64 -10.96 8.69
N GLN A 213 9.93 -11.81 9.44
CA GLN A 213 8.56 -12.21 9.12
C GLN A 213 7.62 -11.00 9.09
N THR A 214 7.73 -10.11 10.08
CA THR A 214 6.87 -8.93 10.20
C THR A 214 7.14 -7.93 9.07
N LYS A 215 8.41 -7.71 8.71
CA LYS A 215 8.78 -6.87 7.56
C LYS A 215 8.32 -7.47 6.23
N LEU A 216 8.55 -8.77 6.01
CA LEU A 216 8.13 -9.46 4.80
C LEU A 216 6.61 -9.47 4.66
N SER A 217 5.86 -9.69 5.75
CA SER A 217 4.40 -9.61 5.75
C SER A 217 3.93 -8.20 5.37
N GLY A 218 4.59 -7.16 5.91
CA GLY A 218 4.35 -5.77 5.53
C GLY A 218 4.56 -5.54 4.03
N PHE A 219 5.71 -5.93 3.48
CA PHE A 219 6.00 -5.78 2.04
C PHE A 219 5.08 -6.62 1.17
N ALA A 220 4.77 -7.86 1.58
CA ALA A 220 3.85 -8.73 0.86
C ALA A 220 2.45 -8.14 0.78
N SER A 221 1.96 -7.50 1.84
CA SER A 221 0.65 -6.83 1.81
C SER A 221 0.63 -5.66 0.83
N ILE A 222 1.70 -4.86 0.77
CA ILE A 222 1.82 -3.76 -0.18
C ILE A 222 1.95 -4.30 -1.61
N ALA A 223 2.76 -5.33 -1.82
CA ALA A 223 2.92 -5.97 -3.12
C ALA A 223 1.60 -6.60 -3.59
N PHE A 224 0.83 -7.23 -2.71
CA PHE A 224 -0.51 -7.75 -3.02
C PHE A 224 -1.44 -6.64 -3.48
N LEU A 225 -1.50 -5.53 -2.73
CA LEU A 225 -2.31 -4.36 -3.10
C LEU A 225 -1.86 -3.76 -4.45
N LEU A 226 -0.55 -3.68 -4.70
CA LEU A 226 0.01 -3.06 -5.91
C LEU A 226 -0.05 -3.96 -7.16
N PHE A 227 0.19 -5.26 -7.04
CA PHE A 227 0.34 -6.16 -8.19
C PHE A 227 -0.90 -6.98 -8.50
N LEU A 228 -1.75 -7.30 -7.51
CA LEU A 228 -3.01 -7.98 -7.79
C LEU A 228 -4.15 -6.99 -7.97
N LEU A 229 -4.30 -6.05 -7.04
CA LEU A 229 -5.40 -5.08 -7.11
C LEU A 229 -5.07 -3.91 -8.02
N GLY A 230 -3.82 -3.45 -8.05
CA GLY A 230 -3.40 -2.33 -8.90
C GLY A 230 -3.69 -2.50 -10.39
N PRO A 231 -3.33 -3.61 -11.06
CA PRO A 231 -3.61 -3.80 -12.48
C PRO A 231 -5.08 -4.09 -12.75
N ILE A 232 -5.77 -4.84 -11.88
CA ILE A 232 -7.19 -5.16 -12.06
C ILE A 232 -8.02 -3.89 -11.90
N VAL A 233 -7.81 -3.14 -10.82
CA VAL A 233 -8.50 -1.87 -10.55
C VAL A 233 -8.03 -0.82 -11.53
N GLY A 234 -6.75 -0.73 -11.84
CA GLY A 234 -6.18 0.23 -12.79
C GLY A 234 -6.66 0.02 -14.21
N ALA A 235 -6.62 -1.20 -14.74
CA ALA A 235 -7.14 -1.51 -16.07
C ALA A 235 -8.66 -1.31 -16.12
N THR A 236 -9.40 -1.87 -15.16
CA THR A 236 -10.85 -1.64 -15.04
C THR A 236 -11.18 -0.15 -14.92
N CYS A 237 -10.41 0.63 -14.17
CA CYS A 237 -10.66 2.06 -14.01
C CYS A 237 -10.26 2.90 -15.20
N LEU A 238 -9.18 2.56 -15.89
CA LEU A 238 -8.78 3.25 -17.12
C LEU A 238 -9.72 2.90 -18.27
N ASP A 239 -10.11 1.64 -18.40
CA ASP A 239 -11.10 1.17 -19.37
C ASP A 239 -12.46 1.81 -19.11
N ALA A 240 -12.89 1.88 -17.84
CA ALA A 240 -14.17 2.48 -17.51
C ALA A 240 -14.17 4.02 -17.51
N ALA A 241 -13.04 4.66 -17.21
CA ALA A 241 -12.86 6.10 -17.40
C ALA A 241 -12.83 6.49 -18.89
N SER A 242 -12.26 5.64 -19.75
CA SER A 242 -12.15 5.87 -21.20
C SER A 242 -13.42 5.53 -21.96
N ALA A 243 -14.12 4.45 -21.57
CA ALA A 243 -15.38 4.00 -22.16
C ALA A 243 -16.61 4.65 -21.52
N GLY A 244 -16.49 5.28 -20.35
CA GLY A 244 -17.63 5.93 -19.71
C GLY A 244 -18.69 4.98 -19.16
N TRP A 245 -19.41 5.47 -18.15
CA TRP A 245 -20.52 4.75 -17.51
C TRP A 245 -21.89 5.25 -17.91
N PHE A 246 -21.94 6.48 -18.45
CA PHE A 246 -23.16 7.15 -18.81
C PHE A 246 -23.21 7.39 -20.32
N PRO A 247 -24.39 7.34 -20.96
CA PRO A 247 -24.55 7.63 -22.39
C PRO A 247 -23.99 9.00 -22.80
N GLU A 248 -23.92 9.92 -21.84
CA GLU A 248 -23.46 11.31 -22.00
C GLU A 248 -21.98 11.49 -21.66
N TRP A 249 -21.28 10.39 -21.32
CA TRP A 249 -19.86 10.42 -21.03
C TRP A 249 -19.07 10.74 -22.30
N PRO A 250 -18.20 11.76 -22.31
CA PRO A 250 -17.52 12.23 -23.52
C PRO A 250 -16.54 11.19 -24.12
N GLY A 251 -16.07 10.24 -23.31
CA GLY A 251 -15.08 9.24 -23.70
C GLY A 251 -13.68 9.83 -23.87
N ASN A 252 -12.67 8.97 -24.04
CA ASN A 252 -11.26 9.41 -24.10
C ASN A 252 -10.97 10.42 -25.22
N ASP A 253 -11.76 10.41 -26.30
CA ASP A 253 -11.61 11.31 -27.44
C ASP A 253 -12.04 12.76 -27.13
N ASN A 254 -12.82 13.00 -26.07
CA ASN A 254 -13.37 14.31 -25.70
C ASN A 254 -13.12 14.70 -24.22
N LEU A 255 -12.33 13.93 -23.47
CA LEU A 255 -11.99 14.26 -22.08
C LEU A 255 -10.91 15.37 -22.05
N PRO A 256 -11.16 16.52 -21.39
CA PRO A 256 -10.15 17.55 -21.28
C PRO A 256 -8.97 17.05 -20.44
N SER A 257 -7.75 17.26 -20.95
CA SER A 257 -6.50 16.84 -20.29
C SER A 257 -6.33 17.39 -18.88
N SER A 258 -7.04 18.47 -18.54
CA SER A 258 -7.12 19.01 -17.18
C SER A 258 -7.66 17.99 -16.16
N LEU A 259 -8.57 17.07 -16.53
CA LEU A 259 -9.11 16.05 -15.61
C LEU A 259 -8.07 15.02 -15.15
N LEU A 260 -6.96 14.87 -15.86
CA LEU A 260 -5.83 14.00 -15.49
C LEU A 260 -4.77 14.71 -14.65
N VAL A 261 -4.79 16.05 -14.60
CA VAL A 261 -3.74 16.87 -13.96
C VAL A 261 -4.27 17.74 -12.80
N GLY A 262 -5.60 17.76 -12.57
CA GLY A 262 -6.27 18.27 -11.36
C GLY A 262 -7.65 18.86 -11.68
N PRO A 263 -8.66 18.84 -10.78
CA PRO A 263 -8.79 18.23 -9.45
C PRO A 263 -9.35 16.79 -9.52
N GLY A 264 -9.12 16.12 -10.65
CA GLY A 264 -9.54 14.75 -10.90
C GLY A 264 -11.03 14.61 -11.19
N PHE A 265 -11.41 13.40 -11.59
CA PHE A 265 -12.79 12.95 -11.86
C PHE A 265 -13.80 13.31 -10.76
N TRP A 266 -13.33 13.53 -9.52
CA TRP A 266 -14.11 13.86 -8.33
C TRP A 266 -14.78 15.23 -8.35
N THR A 267 -14.49 16.07 -9.35
CA THR A 267 -14.96 17.46 -9.40
C THR A 267 -15.98 17.77 -10.47
N ILE A 268 -16.61 16.75 -11.05
CA ILE A 268 -17.74 16.95 -11.95
C ILE A 268 -19.04 16.51 -11.25
N PRO A 269 -19.71 17.38 -10.48
CA PRO A 269 -20.87 17.00 -9.67
C PRO A 269 -22.05 16.51 -10.53
N GLN A 270 -22.08 16.88 -11.81
CA GLN A 270 -23.18 16.62 -12.72
C GLN A 270 -23.23 15.18 -13.27
N TYR A 271 -22.14 14.40 -13.11
CA TYR A 271 -22.08 13.00 -13.56
C TYR A 271 -22.08 11.99 -12.40
N TRP A 272 -22.16 12.43 -11.15
CA TRP A 272 -22.27 11.56 -9.98
C TRP A 272 -23.71 11.60 -9.44
N ILE A 273 -24.61 10.89 -10.12
CA ILE A 273 -25.93 10.49 -9.61
C ILE A 273 -25.97 8.96 -9.63
#